data_AF-A0A960PVC4-F1
#
_entry.id   AF-A0A960PVC4-F1
#
_cell.length_a   1.000
_cell.length_b   1.000
_cell.length_c   1.000
_cell.angle_alpha   90.00
_cell.angle_beta   90.00
_cell.angle_gamma   90.00
#
_symmetry.space_group_name_H-M   'P 1'
#
loop_
_entity.id
_entity.type
_entity.pdbx_description
1 polymer ?
#
loop_
_entity_poly.entity_id
_entity_poly.type
_entity_poly.pdbx_seq_one_letter_code
_entity_poly.pdbx_strand_id
1 'polypeptide(L)'
;MGKQERDPGLPIKWHPVSNGEFVPPPASRLVREATRQSRRALDENARRTGVDRRQFLLSACGSATMLAVLAACSKDEAARTGDR
;
A
#
# COMPACT_ATOMS: atom_id res chain seq x y z
N MET A 1 12.03 16.93 -14.35
CA MET A 1 12.04 16.08 -13.14
C MET A 1 10.62 15.84 -12.65
N GLY A 2 10.02 14.73 -13.07
CA GLY A 2 8.59 14.44 -12.95
C GLY A 2 8.18 14.02 -11.55
N LYS A 3 6.91 14.30 -11.20
CA LYS A 3 6.25 14.02 -9.91
C LYS A 3 6.49 12.62 -9.33
N GLN A 4 6.73 11.63 -10.20
CA GLN A 4 7.04 10.23 -9.87
C GLN A 4 8.37 10.05 -9.12
N GLU A 5 9.33 10.96 -9.32
CA GLU A 5 10.61 10.89 -8.62
C GLU A 5 10.51 11.39 -7.19
N ARG A 6 9.48 12.17 -6.83
CA ARG A 6 9.25 12.64 -5.45
C ARG A 6 8.37 11.71 -4.62
N ASP A 7 7.52 10.91 -5.27
CA ASP A 7 6.73 9.87 -4.62
C ASP A 7 6.92 8.56 -5.39
N PRO A 8 7.75 7.62 -4.90
CA PRO A 8 7.97 6.33 -5.57
C PRO A 8 6.69 5.46 -5.62
N GLY A 9 5.59 5.96 -5.06
CA GLY A 9 4.35 5.24 -4.89
C GLY A 9 4.44 4.26 -3.72
N LEU A 10 3.48 3.35 -3.65
CA LEU A 10 3.50 2.30 -2.63
C LEU A 10 4.69 1.35 -2.86
N PRO A 11 5.40 0.93 -1.79
CA PRO A 11 6.48 -0.05 -1.89
C PRO A 11 6.01 -1.38 -2.49
N ILE A 12 4.74 -1.74 -2.25
CA ILE A 12 4.07 -2.92 -2.81
C ILE A 12 2.80 -2.44 -3.54
N LYS A 13 2.58 -2.88 -4.78
CA LYS A 13 1.38 -2.51 -5.55
C LYS A 13 0.19 -3.37 -5.12
N TRP A 14 -0.93 -2.74 -4.78
CA TRP A 14 -2.19 -3.45 -4.50
C TRP A 14 -2.99 -3.79 -5.76
N HIS A 15 -2.86 -2.98 -6.80
CA HIS A 15 -3.62 -3.15 -8.01
C HIS A 15 -2.93 -4.13 -8.96
N PRO A 16 -3.68 -4.84 -9.81
CA PRO A 16 -3.09 -5.61 -10.90
C PRO A 16 -2.14 -4.73 -11.70
N VAL A 17 -0.92 -5.22 -11.91
CA VAL A 17 0.08 -4.58 -12.77
C VAL A 17 0.05 -5.27 -14.13
N SER A 18 0.25 -4.49 -15.19
CA SER A 18 0.29 -5.00 -16.56
C SER A 18 1.62 -4.67 -17.21
N ASN A 19 2.10 -5.58 -18.05
CA ASN A 19 3.24 -5.39 -18.95
C ASN A 19 2.88 -4.55 -20.20
N GLY A 20 1.61 -4.17 -20.37
CA GLY A 20 1.09 -3.43 -21.53
C GLY A 20 0.24 -4.26 -22.49
N GLU A 21 0.29 -5.59 -22.40
CA GLU A 21 -0.50 -6.51 -23.25
C GLU A 21 -1.86 -6.83 -22.63
N PHE A 22 -2.00 -6.61 -21.32
CA PHE A 22 -3.22 -6.81 -20.57
C PHE A 22 -3.79 -5.47 -20.11
N VAL A 23 -5.08 -5.22 -20.30
CA VAL A 23 -5.72 -4.04 -19.70
C VAL A 23 -6.36 -4.47 -18.38
N PRO A 24 -5.76 -4.12 -17.22
CA PRO A 24 -6.30 -4.56 -15.95
C PRO A 24 -7.66 -3.90 -15.69
N PRO A 25 -8.60 -4.63 -15.05
CA PRO A 25 -9.87 -4.05 -14.68
C PRO A 25 -9.65 -2.89 -13.69
N PRO A 26 -10.60 -1.94 -13.60
CA PRO A 26 -10.55 -0.87 -12.62
C PRO A 26 -10.36 -1.41 -11.19
N ALA A 27 -9.56 -0.71 -10.39
CA ALA A 27 -9.29 -1.12 -9.01
C ALA A 27 -10.60 -1.29 -8.23
N SER A 28 -10.79 -2.43 -7.57
CA SER A 28 -11.97 -2.71 -6.76
C SER A 28 -12.09 -1.76 -5.56
N ARG A 29 -13.25 -1.71 -4.89
CA ARG A 29 -13.44 -0.92 -3.67
C ARG A 29 -12.40 -1.27 -2.59
N LEU A 30 -12.13 -2.57 -2.40
CA LEU A 30 -11.14 -3.06 -1.46
C LEU A 30 -9.73 -2.57 -1.81
N VAL A 31 -9.31 -2.65 -3.07
CA VAL A 31 -7.99 -2.17 -3.51
C VAL A 31 -7.82 -0.67 -3.28
N ARG A 32 -8.86 0.12 -3.55
CA ARG A 32 -8.85 1.58 -3.29
C ARG A 32 -8.76 1.89 -1.79
N GLU A 33 -9.47 1.13 -0.97
CA GLU A 33 -9.43 1.23 0.48
C GLU A 33 -8.04 0.90 1.03
N ALA A 34 -7.50 -0.27 0.69
CA ALA A 34 -6.17 -0.71 1.09
C ALA A 34 -5.10 0.30 0.66
N THR A 35 -5.18 0.82 -0.57
CA THR A 35 -4.28 1.88 -1.05
C THR A 35 -4.31 3.13 -0.17
N ARG A 36 -5.51 3.55 0.25
CA ARG A 36 -5.66 4.73 1.12
C ARG A 36 -5.11 4.47 2.52
N GLN A 37 -5.43 3.32 3.11
CA GLN A 37 -4.94 2.93 4.45
C GLN A 37 -3.42 2.78 4.47
N SER A 38 -2.84 2.15 3.44
CA SER A 38 -1.40 2.04 3.26
C SER A 38 -0.70 3.38 3.22
N ARG A 39 -1.17 4.31 2.38
CA ARG A 39 -0.57 5.66 2.30
C ARG A 39 -0.58 6.35 3.65
N ARG A 40 -1.71 6.30 4.35
CA ARG A 40 -1.85 6.87 5.69
C ARG A 40 -0.87 6.24 6.68
N ALA A 41 -0.81 4.91 6.74
CA ALA A 41 0.07 4.19 7.66
C ALA A 41 1.55 4.47 7.38
N LEU A 42 1.96 4.52 6.11
CA LEU A 42 3.31 4.87 5.70
C LEU A 42 3.68 6.30 6.12
N ASP A 43 2.78 7.26 5.89
CA ASP A 43 3.01 8.66 6.26
C ASP A 43 3.05 8.88 7.78
N GLU A 44 2.23 8.16 8.53
CA GLU A 44 2.22 8.19 10.00
C GLU A 44 3.48 7.54 10.58
N ASN A 45 3.90 6.39 10.05
CA ASN A 45 5.08 5.69 10.53
C ASN A 45 6.38 6.43 10.19
N ALA A 46 6.50 7.01 9.00
CA ALA A 46 7.64 7.86 8.65
C ALA A 46 7.76 9.07 9.61
N ARG A 47 6.62 9.73 9.91
CA ARG A 47 6.59 10.83 10.87
C ARG A 47 6.97 10.39 12.29
N ARG A 48 6.51 9.21 12.72
CA ARG A 48 6.81 8.66 14.05
C ARG A 48 8.28 8.29 14.24
N THR A 49 8.95 7.81 13.19
CA THR A 49 10.37 7.43 13.26
C THR A 49 11.32 8.60 13.00
N GLY A 50 10.81 9.76 12.58
CA GLY A 50 11.62 10.94 12.25
C GLY A 50 12.45 10.78 10.98
N VAL A 51 12.18 9.75 10.17
CA VAL A 51 12.89 9.47 8.92
C VAL A 51 12.18 10.19 7.77
N ASP A 52 12.95 10.69 6.80
CA ASP A 52 12.36 11.25 5.58
C ASP A 52 11.44 10.24 4.90
N ARG A 53 10.31 10.73 4.37
CA ARG A 53 9.28 9.87 3.78
C ARG A 53 9.84 8.97 2.69
N ARG A 54 10.69 9.48 1.81
CA ARG A 54 11.30 8.69 0.72
C ARG A 54 12.20 7.60 1.30
N GLN A 55 13.05 7.95 2.27
CA GLN A 55 13.93 6.97 2.93
C GLN A 55 13.12 5.88 3.64
N PHE A 56 12.03 6.26 4.31
CA PHE A 56 11.14 5.30 4.96
C PHE A 56 10.51 4.32 3.94
N LEU A 57 9.98 4.84 2.83
CA LEU A 57 9.37 4.02 1.78
C LEU A 57 10.34 3.02 1.13
N LEU A 58 11.61 3.40 1.00
CA LEU A 58 12.65 2.55 0.41
C LEU A 58 13.26 1.56 1.43
N SER A 59 12.91 1.67 2.70
CA SER A 59 13.43 0.81 3.76
C SER A 59 12.58 -0.44 3.97
N ALA A 60 13.11 -1.41 4.72
CA ALA A 60 12.37 -2.59 5.16
C ALA A 60 11.12 -2.22 5.98
N CYS A 61 11.13 -1.10 6.72
CA CYS A 61 9.97 -0.64 7.49
C CYS A 61 8.81 -0.21 6.59
N GLY A 62 9.09 0.33 5.41
CA GLY A 62 8.07 0.63 4.40
C GLY A 62 7.33 -0.63 3.95
N SER A 63 8.08 -1.67 3.58
CA SER A 63 7.53 -2.98 3.21
C SER A 63 6.78 -3.65 4.37
N ALA A 64 7.34 -3.60 5.59
CA ALA A 64 6.70 -4.17 6.78
C ALA A 64 5.35 -3.48 7.08
N THR A 65 5.28 -2.15 6.94
CA THR A 65 4.04 -1.39 7.10
C THR A 65 2.98 -1.83 6.09
N MET A 66 3.37 -2.07 4.83
CA MET A 66 2.46 -2.57 3.80
C MET A 66 1.93 -3.96 4.11
N LEU A 67 2.79 -4.88 4.54
CA LEU A 67 2.39 -6.23 4.95
C LEU A 67 1.47 -6.22 6.18
N ALA A 68 1.69 -5.31 7.12
CA ALA A 68 0.81 -5.14 8.27
C ALA A 68 -0.60 -4.68 7.85
N VAL A 69 -0.69 -3.75 6.88
CA VAL A 69 -1.98 -3.32 6.31
C VAL A 69 -2.68 -4.47 5.58
N LEU A 70 -1.95 -5.28 4.80
CA LEU A 70 -2.52 -6.47 4.16
C LEU A 70 -3.13 -7.43 5.18
N ALA A 71 -2.38 -7.73 6.25
CA ALA A 71 -2.85 -8.62 7.29
C ALA A 71 -4.09 -8.08 8.01
N ALA A 72 -4.17 -6.77 8.24
CA ALA A 72 -5.35 -6.13 8.81
C ALA A 72 -6.56 -6.23 7.88
N CYS A 73 -6.42 -5.84 6.60
CA CYS A 73 -7.50 -5.95 5.62
C CYS A 73 -7.97 -7.39 5.42
N SER A 74 -7.05 -8.37 5.41
CA SER A 74 -7.40 -9.80 5.30
C SER A 74 -8.22 -10.28 6.48
N LYS A 75 -7.91 -9.82 7.71
CA LYS A 75 -8.69 -10.15 8.91
C LYS A 75 -10.08 -9.52 8.86
N ASP A 76 -10.18 -8.27 8.41
CA ASP A 76 -11.46 -7.56 8.29
C ASP A 76 -12.38 -8.23 7.25
N GLU A 77 -11.83 -8.66 6.11
CA GLU A 77 -12.59 -9.37 5.07
C GLU A 77 -13.01 -10.79 5.53
N ALA A 78 -12.14 -11.52 6.25
CA ALA A 78 -12.50 -12.82 6.85
C ALA A 78 -13.66 -12.66 7.86
N ALA A 79 -13.58 -11.65 8.74
CA ALA A 79 -14.64 -11.34 9.69
C ALA A 79 -15.96 -10.96 9.01
N ARG A 80 -15.91 -10.28 7.85
CA ARG A 80 -17.09 -9.94 7.05
C ARG A 80 -17.70 -11.13 6.31
N THR A 81 -16.87 -12.08 5.89
CA THR A 81 -17.31 -13.24 5.09
C THR A 81 -17.78 -14.40 5.98
N GLY A 82 -17.44 -14.38 7.27
CA GLY A 82 -17.86 -15.40 8.24
C GLY A 82 -17.03 -16.69 8.18
N ASP A 83 -15.89 -16.65 7.49
CA ASP A 83 -14.93 -17.75 7.41
C ASP A 83 -14.08 -17.69 8.68
N ARG A 84 -14.37 -18.57 9.65
CA ARG A 84 -13.67 -18.66 10.94
C ARG A 84 -13.23 -20.09 11.20
#